data_AF-A0AAD9UHF0-F1
#
_entry.id   AF-A0AAD9UHF0-F1
#
_cell.length_a   1.000
_cell.length_b   1.000
_cell.length_c   1.000
_cell.angle_alpha   90.00
_cell.angle_beta   90.00
_cell.angle_gamma   90.00
#
_symmetry.space_group_name_H-M   'P 1'
#
loop_
_entity.id
_entity.type
_entity.pdbx_description
1 polymer ?
#
loop_
_entity_poly.entity_id
_entity_poly.type
_entity_poly.pdbx_seq_one_letter_code
_entity_poly.pdbx_strand_id
1 'polypeptide(L)'
;MSGQAFLDTLRRIGYPNVDELDSQSVAWMFDNDAMAPFLEWFCDEIQPANVLDPKQLHRFHELENSEEGILDGPQLDQALQNLAFIEQDEQSEDKLRISGKIQPNVVVIDRENVRDLEDELKLTEQKKNRLVQQRNKLRYVPRYLSYTFSLQQMSLNNKVSRMDAILSTSKREYKIAIEQTETNNTLVNQQLDELTGAVTGVVQLYREGVHNPTEQCGDTQNPVFLSQLDLHSLEAVEQKYTQALTAFTKKQFFEGIADVAGHHSGSRYSFLEINDPDSLLVAGQREDVILEECRELRRLQQFFPKSEILRVNGLVEESSSSAACEFIENLLHSWNEKRYPKDVSSLL
;
A
#
# COMPACT_ATOMS: atom_id res chain seq x y z
N MET A 1 -20.64 18.00 8.41
CA MET A 1 -20.87 19.44 8.23
C MET A 1 -20.31 20.18 9.44
N SER A 2 -19.72 21.36 9.29
CA SER A 2 -18.97 22.05 10.36
C SER A 2 -19.67 23.33 10.81
N GLY A 3 -19.45 23.75 12.06
CA GLY A 3 -19.92 25.03 12.59
C GLY A 3 -19.51 26.25 11.75
N GLN A 4 -18.44 26.16 10.95
CA GLN A 4 -18.06 27.16 9.96
C GLN A 4 -19.13 27.36 8.87
N ALA A 5 -19.69 26.27 8.33
CA ALA A 5 -20.72 26.34 7.29
C ALA A 5 -22.01 27.00 7.80
N PHE A 6 -22.32 26.82 9.09
CA PHE A 6 -23.44 27.50 9.74
C PHE A 6 -23.21 29.00 9.90
N LEU A 7 -22.02 29.43 10.28
CA LEU A 7 -21.70 30.86 10.34
C LEU A 7 -21.71 31.51 8.95
N ASP A 8 -21.22 30.80 7.93
CA ASP A 8 -21.28 31.28 6.55
C ASP A 8 -22.72 31.44 6.04
N THR A 9 -23.62 30.54 6.44
CA THR A 9 -25.04 30.65 6.08
C THR A 9 -25.73 31.78 6.84
N LEU A 10 -25.39 31.99 8.13
CA LEU A 10 -25.85 33.14 8.91
C LEU A 10 -25.35 34.48 8.33
N ARG A 11 -24.10 34.54 7.85
CA ARG A 11 -23.57 35.72 7.13
C ARG A 11 -24.32 35.94 5.82
N ARG A 12 -24.58 34.86 5.08
CA ARG A 12 -25.31 34.90 3.81
C ARG A 12 -26.71 35.47 3.97
N ILE A 13 -27.43 35.13 5.03
CA ILE A 13 -28.78 35.64 5.33
C ILE A 13 -28.80 37.02 5.99
N GLY A 14 -27.62 37.59 6.30
CA GLY A 14 -27.51 38.95 6.85
C GLY A 14 -27.81 39.06 8.35
N TYR A 15 -27.53 38.03 9.15
CA TYR A 15 -27.70 38.11 10.60
C TYR A 15 -26.76 39.17 11.22
N PRO A 16 -27.24 40.06 12.11
CA PRO A 16 -26.47 41.23 12.55
C PRO A 16 -25.29 40.92 13.50
N ASN A 17 -25.33 39.80 14.25
CA ASN A 17 -24.33 39.49 15.28
C ASN A 17 -23.45 38.28 14.91
N VAL A 18 -23.26 37.99 13.61
CA VAL A 18 -22.47 36.80 13.22
C VAL A 18 -21.00 36.93 13.60
N ASP A 19 -20.47 38.15 13.59
CA ASP A 19 -19.06 38.40 13.89
C ASP A 19 -18.72 38.29 15.39
N GLU A 20 -19.73 38.19 16.27
CA GLU A 20 -19.57 37.89 17.70
C GLU A 20 -19.54 36.38 17.98
N LEU A 21 -19.90 35.55 16.99
CA LEU A 21 -20.02 34.10 17.14
C LEU A 21 -18.78 33.39 16.58
N ASP A 22 -18.16 32.55 17.41
CA ASP A 22 -17.04 31.70 16.97
C ASP A 22 -17.53 30.35 16.44
N SER A 23 -16.83 29.85 15.43
CA SER A 23 -17.11 28.56 14.80
C SER A 23 -17.03 27.39 15.77
N GLN A 24 -16.18 27.49 16.80
CA GLN A 24 -16.01 26.46 17.82
C GLN A 24 -17.14 26.45 18.85
N SER A 25 -17.78 27.60 19.12
CA SER A 25 -18.88 27.69 20.09
C SER A 25 -20.21 27.14 19.55
N VAL A 26 -20.27 26.90 18.23
CA VAL A 26 -21.45 26.40 17.50
C VAL A 26 -21.25 24.94 17.07
N ALA A 27 -20.00 24.45 17.02
CA ALA A 27 -19.66 23.11 16.56
C ALA A 27 -20.37 22.00 17.35
N TRP A 28 -20.54 22.16 18.67
CA TRP A 28 -21.22 21.17 19.52
C TRP A 28 -22.68 20.91 19.11
N MET A 29 -23.35 21.86 18.44
CA MET A 29 -24.73 21.67 17.98
C MET A 29 -24.83 20.63 16.86
N PHE A 30 -23.75 20.44 16.09
CA PHE A 30 -23.65 19.42 15.05
C PHE A 30 -23.32 18.03 15.60
N ASP A 31 -22.84 17.94 16.85
CA ASP A 31 -22.56 16.66 17.51
C ASP A 31 -23.83 16.04 18.13
N ASN A 32 -24.96 16.75 18.12
CA ASN A 32 -26.24 16.22 18.55
C ASN A 32 -26.99 15.58 17.37
N ASP A 33 -27.08 14.25 17.38
CA ASP A 33 -27.74 13.43 16.34
C ASP A 33 -29.19 13.86 16.03
N ALA A 34 -29.91 14.45 17.00
CA ALA A 34 -31.27 14.91 16.78
C ALA A 34 -31.34 16.25 16.01
N MET A 35 -30.32 17.11 16.14
CA MET A 35 -30.28 18.46 15.55
C MET A 35 -29.48 18.51 14.25
N ALA A 36 -28.57 17.56 14.04
CA ALA A 36 -27.70 17.52 12.86
C ALA A 36 -28.47 17.55 11.52
N PRO A 37 -29.56 16.79 11.31
CA PRO A 37 -30.31 16.82 10.05
C PRO A 37 -30.96 18.19 9.77
N PHE A 38 -31.45 18.86 10.81
CA PHE A 38 -32.04 20.19 10.69
C PHE A 38 -30.98 21.24 10.35
N LEU A 39 -29.83 21.20 11.02
CA LEU A 39 -28.74 22.14 10.77
C LEU A 39 -28.11 21.96 9.39
N GLU A 40 -28.06 20.73 8.89
CA GLU A 40 -27.63 20.41 7.53
C GLU A 40 -28.61 21.00 6.50
N TRP A 41 -29.91 20.75 6.66
CA TRP A 41 -30.95 21.37 5.84
C TRP A 41 -30.90 22.91 5.88
N PHE A 42 -30.73 23.50 7.07
CA PHE A 42 -30.64 24.94 7.25
C PHE A 42 -29.49 25.54 6.44
N CYS A 43 -28.32 24.88 6.45
CA CYS A 43 -27.16 25.37 5.72
C CYS A 43 -27.31 25.25 4.20
N ASP A 44 -27.97 24.19 3.73
CA ASP A 44 -28.08 23.89 2.31
C ASP A 44 -29.23 24.65 1.63
N GLU A 45 -30.38 24.76 2.28
CA GLU A 45 -31.62 25.25 1.64
C GLU A 45 -31.93 26.72 1.94
N ILE A 46 -31.36 27.31 2.99
CA ILE A 46 -31.71 28.70 3.35
C ILE A 46 -30.89 29.70 2.53
N GLN A 47 -31.62 30.48 1.74
CA GLN A 47 -31.09 31.53 0.90
C GLN A 47 -31.54 32.92 1.38
N PRO A 48 -30.88 34.01 0.96
CA PRO A 48 -31.30 35.36 1.29
C PRO A 48 -32.74 35.68 0.86
N ALA A 49 -33.24 35.01 -0.18
CA ALA A 49 -34.62 35.14 -0.65
C ALA A 49 -35.68 34.61 0.35
N ASN A 50 -35.27 33.76 1.29
CA ASN A 50 -36.15 33.24 2.34
C ASN A 50 -36.22 34.20 3.55
N VAL A 51 -35.41 35.27 3.55
CA VAL A 51 -35.40 36.28 4.59
C VAL A 51 -36.30 37.43 4.15
N LEU A 52 -37.32 37.72 4.96
CA LEU A 52 -38.20 38.84 4.71
C LEU A 52 -37.46 40.15 4.95
N ASP A 53 -37.43 41.02 3.93
CA ASP A 53 -36.97 42.39 4.10
C ASP A 53 -37.96 43.13 5.03
N PRO A 54 -37.51 43.98 5.97
CA PRO A 54 -38.40 44.83 6.78
C PRO A 54 -39.45 45.60 5.97
N LYS A 55 -39.19 45.94 4.70
CA LYS A 55 -40.21 46.53 3.81
C LYS A 55 -41.30 45.55 3.40
N GLN A 56 -40.95 44.29 3.14
CA GLN A 56 -41.89 43.22 2.81
C GLN A 56 -42.73 42.84 4.03
N LEU A 57 -42.12 42.85 5.22
CA LEU A 57 -42.81 42.64 6.48
C LEU A 57 -43.81 43.76 6.78
N HIS A 58 -43.45 45.02 6.52
CA HIS A 58 -44.38 46.14 6.65
C HIS A 58 -45.57 46.01 5.68
N ARG A 59 -45.32 45.65 4.43
CA ARG A 59 -46.37 45.41 3.43
C ARG A 59 -47.27 44.23 3.79
N PHE A 60 -46.72 43.19 4.41
CA PHE A 60 -47.49 42.07 4.92
C PHE A 60 -48.39 42.51 6.08
N HIS A 61 -47.89 43.30 7.04
CA HIS A 61 -48.71 43.86 8.10
C HIS A 61 -49.76 44.85 7.59
N GLU A 62 -49.47 45.64 6.56
CA GLU A 62 -50.48 46.47 5.88
C GLU A 62 -51.60 45.61 5.27
N LEU A 63 -51.24 44.45 4.69
CA LEU A 63 -52.19 43.50 4.13
C LEU A 63 -53.02 42.78 5.22
N GLU A 64 -52.40 42.39 6.33
CA GLU A 64 -53.10 41.85 7.51
C GLU A 64 -54.11 42.86 8.09
N ASN A 65 -53.76 44.15 8.09
CA ASN A 65 -54.62 45.23 8.58
C ASN A 65 -55.64 45.70 7.52
N SER A 66 -55.55 45.21 6.28
CA SER A 66 -56.51 45.51 5.22
C SER A 66 -57.72 44.58 5.31
N GLU A 67 -58.91 45.11 5.03
CA GLU A 67 -60.16 44.32 5.02
C GLU A 67 -60.25 43.30 3.86
N GLU A 68 -59.26 43.27 2.95
CA GLU A 68 -59.24 42.38 1.78
C GLU A 68 -58.92 40.92 2.12
N GLY A 69 -58.42 40.64 3.33
CA GLY A 69 -58.20 39.29 3.84
C GLY A 69 -57.03 38.57 3.16
N ILE A 70 -56.27 37.80 3.94
CA ILE A 70 -55.20 36.96 3.41
C ILE A 70 -55.81 35.61 3.04
N LEU A 71 -55.62 35.18 1.80
CA LEU A 71 -56.02 33.85 1.32
C LEU A 71 -55.15 32.80 2.03
N ASP A 72 -55.69 32.20 3.08
CA ASP A 72 -55.02 31.16 3.86
C ASP A 72 -55.85 29.86 3.91
N GLY A 73 -55.16 28.74 4.00
CA GLY A 73 -55.73 27.39 4.09
C GLY A 73 -56.71 27.03 2.96
N PRO A 74 -57.97 26.65 3.26
CA PRO A 74 -58.88 26.05 2.29
C PRO A 74 -59.29 27.01 1.15
N GLN A 75 -59.22 28.33 1.38
CA GLN A 75 -59.51 29.33 0.34
C GLN A 75 -58.38 29.39 -0.70
N LEU A 76 -57.13 29.21 -0.27
CA LEU A 76 -55.97 29.12 -1.16
C LEU A 76 -56.01 27.81 -1.95
N ASP A 77 -56.35 26.69 -1.29
CA ASP A 77 -56.50 25.40 -1.96
C ASP A 77 -57.59 25.43 -3.03
N GLN A 78 -58.72 26.10 -2.77
CA GLN A 78 -59.77 26.31 -3.77
C GLN A 78 -59.31 27.22 -4.91
N ALA A 79 -58.56 28.29 -4.64
CA ALA A 79 -58.00 29.16 -5.68
C ALA A 79 -57.00 28.41 -6.57
N LEU A 80 -56.14 27.56 -5.99
CA LEU A 80 -55.19 26.72 -6.70
C LEU A 80 -55.89 25.63 -7.53
N GLN A 81 -56.96 25.01 -7.01
CA GLN A 81 -57.79 24.08 -7.76
C GLN A 81 -58.49 24.75 -8.95
N ASN A 82 -58.97 25.98 -8.78
CA ASN A 82 -59.59 26.74 -9.87
C ASN A 82 -58.60 27.12 -10.97
N LEU A 83 -57.35 27.44 -10.62
CA LEU A 83 -56.28 27.64 -11.61
C LEU A 83 -55.93 26.34 -12.35
N ALA A 84 -55.87 25.21 -11.65
CA ALA A 84 -55.63 23.90 -12.26
C ALA A 84 -56.79 23.47 -13.18
N PHE A 85 -58.02 23.89 -12.90
CA PHE A 85 -59.18 23.62 -13.75
C PHE A 85 -59.13 24.43 -15.05
N ILE A 86 -58.68 25.69 -14.99
CA ILE A 86 -58.50 26.56 -16.18
C ILE A 86 -57.42 25.99 -17.11
N GLU A 87 -56.36 25.36 -16.57
CA GLU A 87 -55.33 24.69 -17.38
C GLU A 87 -55.82 23.37 -18.02
N GLN A 88 -56.86 22.73 -17.48
CA GLN A 88 -57.45 21.50 -18.01
C GLN A 88 -58.62 21.75 -18.99
N ASP A 89 -59.33 22.87 -18.86
CA ASP A 89 -60.46 23.22 -19.73
C ASP A 89 -60.03 23.75 -21.11
N GLU A 90 -58.76 24.12 -21.32
CA GLU A 90 -58.24 24.41 -22.67
C GLU A 90 -58.23 23.16 -23.60
N GLN A 91 -58.45 21.95 -23.07
CA GLN A 91 -58.59 20.72 -23.88
C GLN A 91 -60.04 20.31 -24.15
N SER A 92 -61.04 21.06 -23.66
CA SER A 92 -62.45 20.68 -23.72
C SER A 92 -63.38 21.77 -24.26
N GLU A 93 -62.96 22.56 -25.27
CA GLU A 93 -63.89 23.47 -25.97
C GLU A 93 -64.99 22.74 -26.79
N ASP A 94 -64.95 21.41 -26.89
CA ASP A 94 -65.87 20.63 -27.74
C ASP A 94 -67.17 20.17 -27.05
N LYS A 95 -67.44 20.55 -25.78
CA LYS A 95 -68.61 20.07 -25.03
C LYS A 95 -69.60 21.12 -24.50
N LEU A 96 -69.44 22.40 -24.83
CA LEU A 96 -70.41 23.45 -24.44
C LEU A 96 -71.28 23.99 -25.59
N ARG A 97 -71.30 23.32 -26.76
CA ARG A 97 -72.18 23.70 -27.88
C ARG A 97 -73.49 22.91 -28.00
N ILE A 98 -73.75 21.94 -27.13
CA ILE A 98 -74.95 21.08 -27.23
C ILE A 98 -75.79 21.16 -25.94
N SER A 99 -76.21 22.35 -25.54
CA SER A 99 -77.38 22.55 -24.67
C SER A 99 -77.73 24.03 -24.60
N GLY A 100 -78.52 24.50 -25.56
CA GLY A 100 -78.96 25.89 -25.57
C GLY A 100 -79.71 26.26 -26.84
N LYS A 101 -81.01 25.95 -26.85
CA LYS A 101 -82.07 26.44 -27.76
C LYS A 101 -81.61 27.45 -28.83
N ILE A 102 -81.36 26.97 -30.04
CA ILE A 102 -81.34 27.83 -31.24
C ILE A 102 -82.77 27.98 -31.71
N GLN A 103 -83.37 29.16 -31.44
CA GLN A 103 -84.43 29.70 -32.27
C GLN A 103 -83.78 30.20 -33.58
N PRO A 104 -84.39 30.00 -34.76
CA PRO A 104 -83.85 30.49 -36.01
C PRO A 104 -84.14 31.98 -36.12
N ASN A 105 -83.30 32.81 -35.51
CA ASN A 105 -83.25 34.22 -35.88
C ASN A 105 -82.15 34.38 -36.93
N VAL A 106 -82.56 34.83 -38.11
CA VAL A 106 -81.68 35.13 -39.24
C VAL A 106 -80.68 36.19 -38.79
N VAL A 107 -79.47 35.76 -38.43
CA VAL A 107 -78.32 36.66 -38.31
C VAL A 107 -77.91 36.99 -39.73
N VAL A 108 -78.22 38.21 -40.16
CA VAL A 108 -77.63 38.78 -41.37
C VAL A 108 -76.12 38.79 -41.12
N ILE A 109 -75.38 37.98 -41.89
CA ILE A 109 -73.93 37.96 -41.86
C ILE A 109 -73.46 39.25 -42.54
N ASP A 110 -73.36 40.32 -41.77
CA ASP A 110 -72.72 41.55 -42.22
C ASP A 110 -71.22 41.28 -42.44
N ARG A 111 -70.65 41.89 -43.47
CA ARG A 111 -69.21 41.77 -43.82
C ARG A 111 -68.28 42.18 -42.67
N GLU A 112 -68.79 42.96 -41.73
CA GLU A 112 -68.07 43.44 -40.55
C GLU A 112 -67.89 42.31 -39.52
N ASN A 113 -68.93 41.52 -39.25
CA ASN A 113 -68.85 40.36 -38.36
C ASN A 113 -67.90 39.27 -38.88
N VAL A 114 -67.83 39.10 -40.22
CA VAL A 114 -66.87 38.17 -40.84
C VAL A 114 -65.44 38.66 -40.65
N ARG A 115 -65.22 39.98 -40.76
CA ARG A 115 -63.90 40.58 -40.57
C ARG A 115 -63.42 40.50 -39.12
N ASP A 116 -64.32 40.74 -38.16
CA ASP A 116 -64.00 40.64 -36.73
C ASP A 116 -63.66 39.19 -36.35
N LEU A 117 -64.39 38.21 -36.88
CA LEU A 117 -64.07 36.78 -36.71
C LEU A 117 -62.74 36.38 -37.37
N GLU A 118 -62.40 36.94 -38.54
CA GLU A 118 -61.09 36.71 -39.17
C GLU A 118 -59.94 37.29 -38.34
N ASP A 119 -60.14 38.46 -37.72
CA ASP A 119 -59.14 39.10 -36.87
C ASP A 119 -58.99 38.38 -35.52
N GLU A 120 -60.10 37.91 -34.92
CA GLU A 120 -60.07 37.02 -33.75
C GLU A 120 -59.36 35.70 -34.06
N LEU A 121 -59.60 35.11 -35.24
CA LEU A 121 -58.95 33.88 -35.67
C LEU A 121 -57.44 34.07 -35.85
N LYS A 122 -57.00 35.18 -36.47
CA LYS A 122 -55.57 35.52 -36.57
C LYS A 122 -54.94 35.73 -35.21
N LEU A 123 -55.61 36.43 -34.30
CA LEU A 123 -55.09 36.70 -32.96
C LEU A 123 -54.96 35.39 -32.15
N THR A 124 -55.93 34.50 -32.30
CA THR A 124 -55.93 33.17 -31.68
C THR A 124 -54.83 32.28 -32.28
N GLU A 125 -54.63 32.32 -33.59
CA GLU A 125 -53.56 31.59 -34.27
C GLU A 125 -52.17 32.09 -33.85
N GLN A 126 -51.99 33.40 -33.69
CA GLN A 126 -50.76 33.99 -33.14
C GLN A 126 -50.51 33.56 -31.69
N LYS A 127 -51.54 33.54 -30.85
CA LYS A 127 -51.44 33.04 -29.46
C LYS A 127 -51.05 31.56 -29.45
N LYS A 128 -51.70 30.71 -30.26
CA LYS A 128 -51.34 29.30 -30.42
C LYS A 128 -49.88 29.12 -30.82
N ASN A 129 -49.41 29.89 -31.79
CA ASN A 129 -48.02 29.80 -32.27
C ASN A 129 -47.01 30.19 -31.18
N ARG A 130 -47.31 31.19 -30.34
CA ARG A 130 -46.47 31.54 -29.18
C ARG A 130 -46.42 30.42 -28.14
N LEU A 131 -47.56 29.82 -27.81
CA LEU A 131 -47.65 28.70 -26.87
C LEU A 131 -46.89 27.46 -27.38
N VAL A 132 -47.00 27.14 -28.67
CA VAL A 132 -46.25 26.03 -29.28
C VAL A 132 -44.73 26.28 -29.24
N GLN A 133 -44.28 27.51 -29.47
CA GLN A 133 -42.87 27.88 -29.36
C GLN A 133 -42.37 27.75 -27.90
N GLN A 134 -43.16 28.19 -26.93
CA GLN A 134 -42.83 28.07 -25.51
C GLN A 134 -42.77 26.60 -25.08
N ARG A 135 -43.77 25.80 -25.46
CA ARG A 135 -43.78 24.34 -25.24
C ARG A 135 -42.56 23.67 -25.87
N ASN A 136 -42.21 24.03 -27.10
CA ASN A 136 -41.04 23.44 -27.76
C ASN A 136 -39.75 23.81 -27.04
N LYS A 137 -39.58 25.07 -26.60
CA LYS A 137 -38.44 25.49 -25.76
C LYS A 137 -38.37 24.68 -24.46
N LEU A 138 -39.50 24.58 -23.75
CA LEU A 138 -39.61 23.80 -22.52
C LEU A 138 -39.38 22.30 -22.74
N ARG A 139 -39.69 21.74 -23.92
CA ARG A 139 -39.45 20.32 -24.23
C ARG A 139 -37.95 19.97 -24.35
N TYR A 140 -37.10 20.91 -24.77
CA TYR A 140 -35.66 20.66 -24.91
C TYR A 140 -34.92 20.73 -23.56
N VAL A 141 -35.45 21.47 -22.58
CA VAL A 141 -34.84 21.66 -21.26
C VAL A 141 -34.73 20.36 -20.44
N PRO A 142 -35.78 19.51 -20.31
CA PRO A 142 -35.71 18.24 -19.61
C PRO A 142 -34.69 17.28 -20.23
N ARG A 143 -34.53 17.30 -21.55
CA ARG A 143 -33.57 16.42 -22.24
C ARG A 143 -32.14 16.84 -21.96
N TYR A 144 -31.86 18.15 -21.96
CA TYR A 144 -30.56 18.68 -21.60
C TYR A 144 -30.26 18.41 -20.11
N LEU A 145 -31.22 18.67 -19.23
CA LEU A 145 -31.10 18.42 -17.79
C LEU A 145 -30.86 16.93 -17.47
N SER A 146 -31.59 16.03 -18.15
CA SER A 146 -31.42 14.58 -18.01
C SER A 146 -30.03 14.12 -18.48
N TYR A 147 -29.51 14.71 -19.57
CA TYR A 147 -28.16 14.42 -20.06
C TYR A 147 -27.10 14.91 -19.08
N THR A 148 -27.19 16.14 -18.58
CA THR A 148 -26.24 16.69 -17.61
C THR A 148 -26.28 15.92 -16.28
N PHE A 149 -27.49 15.54 -15.82
CA PHE A 149 -27.66 14.72 -14.63
C PHE A 149 -27.04 13.33 -14.79
N SER A 150 -27.25 12.67 -15.93
CA SER A 150 -26.62 11.38 -16.25
C SER A 150 -25.09 11.46 -16.26
N LEU A 151 -24.52 12.50 -16.88
CA LEU A 151 -23.08 12.74 -16.86
C LEU A 151 -22.53 12.96 -15.45
N GLN A 152 -23.24 13.75 -14.63
CA GLN A 152 -22.86 14.00 -13.25
C GLN A 152 -22.95 12.73 -12.41
N GLN A 153 -24.01 11.95 -12.56
CA GLN A 153 -24.19 10.66 -11.89
C GLN A 153 -23.08 9.68 -12.27
N MET A 154 -22.71 9.63 -13.55
CA MET A 154 -21.63 8.77 -14.04
C MET A 154 -20.26 9.23 -13.50
N SER A 155 -20.01 10.54 -13.40
CA SER A 155 -18.80 11.09 -12.79
C SER A 155 -18.70 10.76 -11.30
N LEU A 156 -19.81 10.95 -10.56
CA LEU A 156 -19.89 10.62 -9.14
C LEU A 156 -19.69 9.13 -8.91
N ASN A 157 -20.35 8.26 -9.68
CA ASN A 157 -20.17 6.82 -9.59
C ASN A 157 -18.72 6.41 -9.86
N ASN A 158 -18.05 7.00 -10.86
CA ASN A 158 -16.63 6.75 -11.11
C ASN A 158 -15.74 7.18 -9.94
N LYS A 159 -16.03 8.33 -9.30
CA LYS A 159 -15.30 8.78 -8.11
C LYS A 159 -15.51 7.82 -6.93
N VAL A 160 -16.75 7.41 -6.69
CA VAL A 160 -17.08 6.44 -5.64
C VAL A 160 -16.37 5.11 -5.87
N SER A 161 -16.41 4.56 -7.10
CA SER A 161 -15.68 3.32 -7.42
C SER A 161 -14.17 3.44 -7.25
N ARG A 162 -13.57 4.60 -7.56
CA ARG A 162 -12.14 4.84 -7.29
C ARG A 162 -11.86 4.91 -5.79
N MET A 163 -12.71 5.58 -5.02
CA MET A 163 -12.57 5.65 -3.57
C MET A 163 -12.72 4.28 -2.93
N ASP A 164 -13.70 3.47 -3.36
CA ASP A 164 -13.88 2.10 -2.89
C ASP A 164 -12.67 1.22 -3.21
N ALA A 165 -12.08 1.37 -4.40
CA ALA A 165 -10.85 0.66 -4.74
C ALA A 165 -9.71 1.04 -3.78
N ILE A 166 -9.50 2.33 -3.52
CA ILE A 166 -8.47 2.81 -2.59
C ILE A 166 -8.74 2.36 -1.14
N LEU A 167 -10.00 2.39 -0.70
CA LEU A 167 -10.37 1.90 0.63
C LEU A 167 -10.14 0.40 0.74
N SER A 168 -10.45 -0.36 -0.31
CA SER A 168 -10.23 -1.81 -0.33
C SER A 168 -8.74 -2.17 -0.28
N THR A 169 -7.87 -1.41 -0.97
CA THR A 169 -6.41 -1.61 -0.93
C THR A 169 -5.85 -1.22 0.43
N SER A 170 -6.24 -0.06 0.96
CA SER A 170 -5.80 0.40 2.29
C SER A 170 -6.25 -0.57 3.39
N LYS A 171 -7.48 -1.07 3.34
CA LYS A 171 -7.98 -2.09 4.28
C LYS A 171 -7.21 -3.41 4.18
N ARG A 172 -6.82 -3.81 2.97
CA ARG A 172 -5.98 -5.00 2.75
C ARG A 172 -4.59 -4.80 3.34
N GLU A 173 -3.94 -3.67 3.07
CA GLU A 173 -2.63 -3.32 3.62
C GLU A 173 -2.65 -3.27 5.15
N TYR A 174 -3.67 -2.64 5.73
CA TYR A 174 -3.86 -2.61 7.18
C TYR A 174 -4.01 -4.01 7.77
N LYS A 175 -4.77 -4.91 7.12
CA LYS A 175 -4.91 -6.30 7.55
C LYS A 175 -3.58 -7.05 7.51
N ILE A 176 -2.81 -6.89 6.43
CA ILE A 176 -1.47 -7.50 6.30
C ILE A 176 -0.54 -6.98 7.40
N ALA A 177 -0.58 -5.68 7.69
CA ALA A 177 0.23 -5.09 8.75
C ALA A 177 -0.12 -5.65 10.13
N ILE A 178 -1.41 -5.83 10.44
CA ILE A 178 -1.84 -6.50 11.69
C ILE A 178 -1.28 -7.92 11.76
N GLU A 179 -1.53 -8.74 10.73
CA GLU A 179 -1.07 -10.13 10.69
C GLU A 179 0.46 -10.20 10.87
N GLN A 180 1.20 -9.29 10.23
CA GLN A 180 2.65 -9.20 10.38
C GLN A 180 3.07 -8.81 11.81
N THR A 181 2.41 -7.84 12.44
CA THR A 181 2.70 -7.47 13.84
C THR A 181 2.38 -8.61 14.81
N GLU A 182 1.31 -9.38 14.58
CA GLU A 182 0.99 -10.56 15.38
C GLU A 182 2.07 -11.63 15.25
N THR A 183 2.53 -11.93 14.02
CA THR A 183 3.63 -12.88 13.81
C THR A 183 4.93 -12.42 14.48
N ASN A 184 5.28 -11.14 14.36
CA ASN A 184 6.47 -10.59 15.02
C ASN A 184 6.36 -10.67 16.54
N ASN A 185 5.19 -10.36 17.12
CA ASN A 185 4.96 -10.50 18.55
C ASN A 185 5.11 -11.97 19.01
N THR A 186 4.60 -12.93 18.25
CA THR A 186 4.78 -14.36 18.58
C THR A 186 6.26 -14.76 18.53
N LEU A 187 7.02 -14.28 17.55
CA LEU A 187 8.45 -14.56 17.43
C LEU A 187 9.25 -13.94 18.59
N VAL A 188 8.97 -12.68 18.93
CA VAL A 188 9.62 -12.00 20.07
C VAL A 188 9.32 -12.73 21.37
N ASN A 189 8.07 -13.16 21.60
CA ASN A 189 7.72 -13.93 22.77
C ASN A 189 8.47 -15.28 22.82
N GLN A 190 8.58 -15.99 21.69
CA GLN A 190 9.38 -17.22 21.61
C GLN A 190 10.85 -16.97 21.96
N GLN A 191 11.46 -15.92 21.41
CA GLN A 191 12.85 -15.56 21.71
C GLN A 191 13.05 -15.14 23.18
N LEU A 192 12.07 -14.44 23.77
CA LEU A 192 12.09 -14.09 25.19
C LEU A 192 11.95 -15.34 26.07
N ASP A 193 11.12 -16.31 25.69
CA ASP A 193 10.99 -17.58 26.39
C ASP A 193 12.29 -18.40 26.30
N GLU A 194 12.92 -18.47 25.13
CA GLU A 194 14.23 -19.11 24.93
C GLU A 194 15.33 -18.43 25.77
N LEU A 195 15.39 -17.10 25.75
CA LEU A 195 16.33 -16.33 26.56
C LEU A 195 16.09 -16.55 28.05
N THR A 196 14.82 -16.54 28.47
CA THR A 196 14.44 -16.79 29.87
C THR A 196 14.84 -18.21 30.27
N GLY A 197 14.66 -19.20 29.39
CA GLY A 197 15.13 -20.57 29.60
C GLY A 197 16.64 -20.65 29.73
N ALA A 198 17.40 -19.98 28.84
CA ALA A 198 18.86 -19.93 28.89
C ALA A 198 19.36 -19.26 30.18
N VAL A 199 18.79 -18.12 30.56
CA VAL A 199 19.13 -17.42 31.81
C VAL A 199 18.78 -18.29 33.02
N THR A 200 17.64 -18.98 33.01
CA THR A 200 17.25 -19.91 34.08
C THR A 200 18.24 -21.07 34.18
N GLY A 201 18.67 -21.64 33.05
CA GLY A 201 19.70 -22.68 33.00
C GLY A 201 21.04 -22.19 33.54
N VAL A 202 21.49 -20.99 33.18
CA VAL A 202 22.70 -20.37 33.73
C VAL A 202 22.56 -20.18 35.24
N VAL A 203 21.45 -19.62 35.72
CA VAL A 203 21.18 -19.44 37.16
C VAL A 203 21.19 -20.78 37.89
N GLN A 204 20.66 -21.84 37.28
CA GLN A 204 20.66 -23.19 37.86
C GLN A 204 22.07 -23.77 37.94
N LEU A 205 22.90 -23.63 36.90
CA LEU A 205 24.31 -24.04 36.92
C LEU A 205 25.09 -23.35 38.05
N TYR A 206 24.86 -22.06 38.25
CA TYR A 206 25.49 -21.31 39.35
C TYR A 206 24.94 -21.67 40.74
N ARG A 207 23.71 -22.20 40.85
CA ARG A 207 23.15 -22.71 42.11
C ARG A 207 23.63 -24.12 42.44
N GLU A 208 23.73 -25.00 41.45
CA GLU A 208 24.15 -26.40 41.62
C GLU A 208 25.67 -26.52 41.85
N GLY A 209 26.49 -25.63 41.27
CA GLY A 209 27.94 -25.58 41.51
C GLY A 209 28.36 -25.25 42.96
N VAL A 210 27.42 -24.81 43.81
CA VAL A 210 27.64 -24.51 45.24
C VAL A 210 27.43 -25.75 46.13
N HIS A 211 27.07 -26.91 45.58
CA HIS A 211 26.92 -28.16 46.32
C HIS A 211 28.00 -29.20 45.97
N ASN A 212 29.26 -28.86 46.24
CA ASN A 212 30.22 -29.88 46.66
C ASN A 212 30.13 -29.98 48.20
N PRO A 213 29.66 -31.09 48.77
CA PRO A 213 29.50 -31.24 50.21
C PRO A 213 30.84 -31.60 50.83
N THR A 214 31.75 -30.63 50.92
CA THR A 214 32.85 -30.74 51.86
C THR A 214 33.17 -29.40 52.46
N GLU A 215 32.96 -29.35 53.77
CA GLU A 215 33.44 -28.38 54.75
C GLU A 215 32.51 -27.20 55.08
N GLN A 216 32.02 -27.33 56.32
CA GLN A 216 31.34 -26.33 57.10
C GLN A 216 32.21 -25.07 57.24
N CYS A 217 31.76 -23.95 56.71
CA CYS A 217 31.98 -22.66 57.37
C CYS A 217 30.85 -21.72 56.97
N GLY A 218 30.15 -21.20 57.97
CA GLY A 218 29.15 -20.17 57.78
C GLY A 218 29.82 -18.90 57.28
N ASP A 219 29.49 -18.50 56.07
CA ASP A 219 28.99 -17.15 55.81
C ASP A 219 28.36 -17.14 54.42
N THR A 220 27.36 -16.27 54.28
CA THR A 220 26.57 -16.03 53.08
C THR A 220 27.41 -15.84 51.81
N GLN A 221 27.67 -16.91 51.06
CA GLN A 221 28.36 -16.82 49.77
C GLN A 221 27.35 -16.89 48.63
N ASN A 222 27.09 -15.71 48.06
CA ASN A 222 26.42 -15.54 46.77
C ASN A 222 27.10 -16.41 45.71
N PRO A 223 26.35 -16.85 44.68
CA PRO A 223 26.94 -17.54 43.54
C PRO A 223 28.01 -16.65 42.90
N VAL A 224 29.28 -17.07 42.98
CA VAL A 224 30.41 -16.35 42.40
C VAL A 224 30.30 -16.48 40.88
N PHE A 225 30.03 -15.36 40.18
CA PHE A 225 30.06 -15.33 38.72
C PHE A 225 31.46 -15.69 38.22
N LEU A 226 31.58 -16.36 37.07
CA LEU A 226 32.89 -16.72 36.47
C LEU A 226 33.83 -15.52 36.32
N SER A 227 33.28 -14.31 36.15
CA SER A 227 34.04 -13.06 36.07
C SER A 227 34.66 -12.58 37.40
N GLN A 228 34.30 -13.19 38.52
CA GLN A 228 34.82 -12.90 39.86
C GLN A 228 35.77 -13.98 40.38
N LEU A 229 36.01 -15.04 39.60
CA LEU A 229 36.95 -16.10 39.96
C LEU A 229 38.39 -15.61 39.77
N ASP A 230 39.26 -15.89 40.76
CA ASP A 230 40.69 -15.56 40.64
C ASP A 230 41.37 -16.50 39.62
N LEU A 231 41.55 -15.99 38.40
CA LEU A 231 42.13 -16.69 37.26
C LEU A 231 43.66 -16.73 37.27
N HIS A 232 44.31 -16.02 38.20
CA HIS A 232 45.77 -15.88 38.19
C HIS A 232 46.49 -17.23 38.37
N SER A 233 45.88 -18.16 39.11
CA SER A 233 46.40 -19.53 39.28
C SER A 233 46.37 -20.35 37.99
N LEU A 234 45.32 -20.17 37.17
CA LEU A 234 45.14 -20.85 35.88
C LEU A 234 46.06 -20.26 34.82
N GLU A 235 46.19 -18.93 34.79
CA GLU A 235 47.12 -18.23 33.91
C GLU A 235 48.57 -18.68 34.18
N ALA A 236 48.97 -18.84 35.44
CA ALA A 236 50.31 -19.33 35.77
C ALA A 236 50.57 -20.75 35.25
N VAL A 237 49.54 -21.61 35.29
CA VAL A 237 49.61 -22.99 34.78
C VAL A 237 49.64 -23.00 33.25
N GLU A 238 48.80 -22.19 32.60
CA GLU A 238 48.77 -22.04 31.16
C GLU A 238 50.11 -21.52 30.63
N GLN A 239 50.65 -20.44 31.22
CA GLN A 239 51.96 -19.89 30.85
C GLN A 239 53.05 -20.95 30.96
N LYS A 240 53.04 -21.77 32.01
CA LYS A 240 54.03 -22.85 32.19
C LYS A 240 53.94 -23.89 31.06
N TYR A 241 52.76 -24.35 30.69
CA TYR A 241 52.60 -25.34 29.62
C TYR A 241 52.84 -24.75 28.24
N THR A 242 52.44 -23.51 27.99
CA THR A 242 52.73 -22.78 26.75
C THR A 242 54.23 -22.56 26.57
N GLN A 243 54.96 -22.23 27.66
CA GLN A 243 56.42 -22.16 27.64
C GLN A 243 57.06 -23.53 27.36
N ALA A 244 56.54 -24.61 27.96
CA ALA A 244 57.03 -25.96 27.69
C ALA A 244 56.76 -26.40 26.25
N LEU A 245 55.57 -26.11 25.71
CA LEU A 245 55.18 -26.42 24.35
C LEU A 245 56.00 -25.62 23.34
N THR A 246 56.18 -24.32 23.55
CA THR A 246 57.03 -23.48 22.68
C THR A 246 58.48 -23.92 22.71
N ALA A 247 59.02 -24.31 23.87
CA ALA A 247 60.36 -24.89 23.96
C ALA A 247 60.46 -26.23 23.20
N PHE A 248 59.46 -27.09 23.33
CA PHE A 248 59.39 -28.37 22.63
C PHE A 248 59.30 -28.18 21.10
N THR A 249 58.39 -27.31 20.64
CA THR A 249 58.23 -26.98 19.21
C THR A 249 59.49 -26.34 18.66
N LYS A 250 60.14 -25.44 19.40
CA LYS A 250 61.42 -24.83 19.02
C LYS A 250 62.50 -25.89 18.83
N LYS A 251 62.61 -26.82 19.76
CA LYS A 251 63.58 -27.93 19.69
C LYS A 251 63.30 -28.87 18.52
N GLN A 252 62.03 -29.18 18.24
CA GLN A 252 61.67 -30.16 17.23
C GLN A 252 61.68 -29.60 15.79
N PHE A 253 61.35 -28.33 15.61
CA PHE A 253 61.13 -27.74 14.29
C PHE A 253 62.04 -26.56 13.94
N PHE A 254 62.77 -25.97 14.89
CA PHE A 254 63.57 -24.78 14.60
C PHE A 254 65.05 -24.97 14.90
N GLU A 255 65.38 -25.83 15.87
CA GLU A 255 66.74 -26.24 16.15
C GLU A 255 67.20 -27.24 15.06
N GLY A 256 68.09 -26.79 14.17
CA GLY A 256 68.61 -27.57 13.05
C GLY A 256 67.92 -27.35 11.69
N ILE A 257 66.66 -26.88 11.64
CA ILE A 257 66.02 -26.54 10.35
C ILE A 257 66.66 -25.29 9.73
N ALA A 258 67.13 -24.33 10.54
CA ALA A 258 67.88 -23.18 10.03
C ALA A 258 69.22 -23.58 9.35
N ASP A 259 69.84 -24.69 9.78
CA ASP A 259 71.06 -25.23 9.16
C ASP A 259 70.74 -26.06 7.90
N VAL A 260 69.59 -26.75 7.86
CA VAL A 260 69.13 -27.57 6.71
C VAL A 260 68.47 -26.73 5.61
N ALA A 261 67.81 -25.62 5.95
CA ALA A 261 67.11 -24.74 5.01
C ALA A 261 68.06 -23.89 4.14
N GLY A 262 69.37 -23.94 4.41
CA GLY A 262 70.40 -23.26 3.64
C GLY A 262 70.39 -21.75 3.86
N HIS A 263 71.58 -21.17 4.08
CA HIS A 263 71.78 -19.72 4.12
C HIS A 263 71.68 -19.08 2.72
N HIS A 264 70.82 -19.60 1.83
CA HIS A 264 70.61 -19.06 0.50
C HIS A 264 69.75 -17.81 0.64
N SER A 265 70.41 -16.67 0.78
CA SER A 265 69.86 -15.31 0.78
C SER A 265 69.23 -14.96 -0.58
N GLY A 266 68.14 -15.66 -0.95
CA GLY A 266 67.44 -15.47 -2.22
C GLY A 266 66.00 -15.95 -2.27
N SER A 267 65.59 -16.96 -1.49
CA SER A 267 64.20 -17.43 -1.44
C SER A 267 63.64 -17.34 -0.02
N ARG A 268 62.91 -16.26 0.25
CA ARG A 268 62.10 -16.13 1.46
C ARG A 268 60.92 -17.09 1.31
N TYR A 269 61.00 -18.27 1.91
CA TYR A 269 59.86 -19.17 2.03
C TYR A 269 58.94 -18.64 3.13
N SER A 270 57.96 -17.83 2.76
CA SER A 270 56.84 -17.49 3.63
C SER A 270 55.63 -18.34 3.25
N PHE A 271 54.93 -18.87 4.24
CA PHE A 271 53.62 -19.45 4.02
C PHE A 271 52.72 -18.38 3.39
N LEU A 272 52.06 -18.74 2.29
CA LEU A 272 51.08 -17.87 1.64
C LEU A 272 49.82 -17.90 2.49
N GLU A 273 49.66 -16.92 3.39
CA GLU A 273 48.43 -16.70 4.14
C GLU A 273 47.40 -16.09 3.18
N ILE A 274 46.58 -16.94 2.57
CA ILE A 274 45.42 -16.48 1.80
C ILE A 274 44.34 -16.13 2.81
N ASN A 275 44.36 -14.89 3.29
CA ASN A 275 43.27 -14.34 4.08
C ASN A 275 42.08 -14.01 3.16
N ASP A 276 40.86 -14.19 3.66
CA ASP A 276 39.63 -13.85 2.94
C ASP A 276 39.61 -12.33 2.67
N PRO A 277 39.40 -11.86 1.42
CA PRO A 277 39.44 -10.43 1.06
C PRO A 277 38.58 -9.53 1.95
N ASP A 278 37.48 -10.05 2.46
CA ASP A 278 36.58 -9.30 3.36
C ASP A 278 37.19 -9.10 4.76
N SER A 279 38.08 -10.01 5.21
CA SER A 279 38.79 -9.87 6.48
C SER A 279 39.90 -8.81 6.45
N LEU A 280 40.45 -8.52 5.26
CA LEU A 280 41.55 -7.57 5.07
C LEU A 280 41.09 -6.11 5.20
N LEU A 281 39.85 -5.82 4.78
CA LEU A 281 39.23 -4.50 4.94
C LEU A 281 38.92 -4.19 6.41
N VAL A 282 38.58 -5.20 7.20
CA VAL A 282 38.21 -5.06 8.62
C VAL A 282 39.46 -4.99 9.52
N ALA A 283 40.58 -5.60 9.11
CA ALA A 283 41.81 -5.68 9.92
C ALA A 283 42.72 -4.43 9.85
N GLY A 284 42.36 -3.39 9.09
CA GLY A 284 43.10 -2.11 9.08
C GLY A 284 44.55 -2.21 8.58
N GLN A 285 44.84 -3.14 7.67
CA GLN A 285 46.20 -3.29 7.11
C GLN A 285 46.56 -2.12 6.17
N ARG A 286 47.86 -1.85 6.04
CA ARG A 286 48.38 -0.75 5.19
C ARG A 286 48.02 -0.98 3.72
N GLU A 287 47.60 0.08 3.03
CA GLU A 287 47.15 0.06 1.63
C GLU A 287 48.16 -0.60 0.67
N ASP A 288 49.46 -0.47 0.96
CA ASP A 288 50.54 -1.08 0.19
C ASP A 288 50.51 -2.62 0.18
N VAL A 289 50.06 -3.26 1.28
CA VAL A 289 50.00 -4.72 1.41
C VAL A 289 48.84 -5.27 0.58
N ILE A 290 47.69 -4.60 0.65
CA ILE A 290 46.49 -4.95 -0.13
C ILE A 290 46.78 -4.85 -1.63
N LEU A 291 47.51 -3.81 -2.04
CA LEU A 291 47.90 -3.62 -3.44
C LEU A 291 48.84 -4.74 -3.93
N GLU A 292 49.76 -5.21 -3.10
CA GLU A 292 50.69 -6.27 -3.46
C GLU A 292 49.99 -7.63 -3.54
N GLU A 293 49.08 -7.94 -2.60
CA GLU A 293 48.25 -9.14 -2.66
C GLU A 293 47.30 -9.14 -3.87
N CYS A 294 46.74 -7.98 -4.23
CA CYS A 294 45.94 -7.83 -5.45
C CYS A 294 46.78 -8.06 -6.73
N ARG A 295 48.05 -7.65 -6.74
CA ARG A 295 48.97 -7.91 -7.86
C ARG A 295 49.28 -9.39 -7.96
N GLU A 296 49.58 -10.06 -6.84
CA GLU A 296 49.84 -11.49 -6.81
C GLU A 296 48.61 -12.31 -7.20
N LEU A 297 47.41 -11.91 -6.76
CA LEU A 297 46.16 -12.55 -7.18
C LEU A 297 45.94 -12.42 -8.69
N ARG A 298 46.19 -11.23 -9.26
CA ARG A 298 46.11 -10.99 -10.70
C ARG A 298 47.13 -11.83 -11.47
N ARG A 299 48.36 -11.95 -10.94
CA ARG A 299 49.39 -12.81 -11.51
C ARG A 299 48.92 -14.27 -11.50
N LEU A 300 48.42 -14.78 -10.38
CA LEU A 300 47.90 -16.14 -10.27
C LEU A 300 46.73 -16.40 -11.22
N GLN A 301 45.78 -15.47 -11.32
CA GLN A 301 44.66 -15.55 -12.28
C GLN A 301 45.14 -15.62 -13.73
N GLN A 302 46.24 -14.95 -14.08
CA GLN A 302 46.83 -15.04 -15.42
C GLN A 302 47.51 -16.40 -15.68
N PHE A 303 48.15 -16.99 -14.66
CA PHE A 303 48.85 -18.27 -14.81
C PHE A 303 47.91 -19.49 -14.71
N PHE A 304 46.81 -19.39 -13.96
CA PHE A 304 45.91 -20.50 -13.66
C PHE A 304 45.30 -21.18 -14.91
N PRO A 305 44.77 -20.47 -15.92
CA PRO A 305 44.23 -21.11 -17.12
C PRO A 305 45.29 -21.92 -17.86
N LYS A 306 46.53 -21.42 -17.92
CA LYS A 306 47.64 -22.10 -18.58
C LYS A 306 48.04 -23.36 -17.82
N SER A 307 48.12 -23.30 -16.49
CA SER A 307 48.41 -24.50 -15.68
C SER A 307 47.31 -25.54 -15.77
N GLU A 308 46.05 -25.13 -15.84
CA GLU A 308 44.92 -26.06 -15.94
C GLU A 308 44.87 -26.76 -17.30
N ILE A 309 45.15 -26.04 -18.39
CA ILE A 309 45.31 -26.65 -19.72
C ILE A 309 46.45 -27.67 -19.72
N LEU A 310 47.59 -27.34 -19.12
CA LEU A 310 48.72 -28.28 -19.02
C LEU A 310 48.37 -29.51 -18.18
N ARG A 311 47.63 -29.34 -17.09
CA ARG A 311 47.15 -30.45 -16.24
C ARG A 311 46.22 -31.38 -17.00
N VAL A 312 45.24 -30.82 -17.72
CA VAL A 312 44.29 -31.60 -18.52
C VAL A 312 45.02 -32.35 -19.64
N ASN A 313 45.93 -31.68 -20.35
CA ASN A 313 46.72 -32.32 -21.40
C ASN A 313 47.57 -33.47 -20.86
N GLY A 314 48.23 -33.29 -19.70
CA GLY A 314 48.98 -34.36 -19.05
C GLY A 314 48.10 -35.56 -18.67
N LEU A 315 46.89 -35.32 -18.16
CA LEU A 315 45.94 -36.38 -17.84
C LEU A 315 45.44 -37.13 -19.10
N VAL A 316 45.22 -36.39 -20.20
CA VAL A 316 44.86 -36.99 -21.50
C VAL A 316 46.01 -37.84 -22.03
N GLU A 317 47.25 -37.33 -21.98
CA GLU A 317 48.44 -38.07 -22.40
C GLU A 317 48.64 -39.35 -21.58
N GLU A 318 48.48 -39.28 -20.26
CA GLU A 318 48.55 -40.43 -19.36
C GLU A 318 47.47 -41.47 -19.69
N SER A 319 46.20 -41.05 -19.80
CA SER A 319 45.09 -41.95 -20.13
C SER A 319 45.25 -42.57 -21.52
N SER A 320 45.73 -41.82 -22.51
CA SER A 320 46.00 -42.32 -23.85
C SER A 320 47.14 -43.33 -23.87
N SER A 321 48.19 -43.08 -23.08
CA SER A 321 49.32 -43.99 -22.93
C SER A 321 48.90 -45.27 -22.23
N SER A 322 48.09 -45.17 -21.16
CA SER A 322 47.52 -46.31 -20.45
C SER A 322 46.64 -47.16 -21.38
N ALA A 323 45.72 -46.55 -22.13
CA ALA A 323 44.87 -47.26 -23.08
C ALA A 323 45.66 -47.92 -24.22
N ALA A 324 46.74 -47.29 -24.68
CA ALA A 324 47.65 -47.89 -25.66
C ALA A 324 48.39 -49.11 -25.08
N CYS A 325 48.86 -49.03 -23.83
CA CYS A 325 49.43 -50.17 -23.11
C CYS A 325 48.42 -51.31 -22.96
N GLU A 326 47.20 -51.03 -22.49
CA GLU A 326 46.12 -52.02 -22.38
C GLU A 326 45.75 -52.65 -23.73
N PHE A 327 45.72 -51.86 -24.81
CA PHE A 327 45.46 -52.38 -26.15
C PHE A 327 46.56 -53.34 -26.60
N ILE A 328 47.83 -52.98 -26.38
CA ILE A 328 48.98 -53.85 -26.72
C ILE A 328 48.96 -55.11 -25.85
N GLU A 329 48.64 -55.00 -24.56
CA GLU A 329 48.48 -56.16 -23.66
C GLU A 329 47.38 -57.10 -24.15
N ASN A 330 46.21 -56.57 -24.49
CA ASN A 330 45.10 -57.35 -25.06
C ASN A 330 45.49 -58.01 -26.39
N LEU A 331 46.23 -57.30 -27.24
CA LEU A 331 46.70 -57.83 -28.52
C LEU A 331 47.75 -58.94 -28.30
N LEU A 332 48.67 -58.77 -27.35
CA LEU A 332 49.62 -59.81 -26.93
C LEU A 332 48.90 -61.03 -26.35
N HIS A 333 47.89 -60.84 -25.50
CA HIS A 333 47.05 -61.92 -24.99
C HIS A 333 46.37 -62.68 -26.14
N SER A 334 45.75 -61.97 -27.09
CA SER A 334 45.09 -62.58 -28.25
C SER A 334 46.07 -63.33 -29.17
N TRP A 335 47.33 -62.89 -29.25
CA TRP A 335 48.37 -63.54 -30.05
C TRP A 335 48.97 -64.75 -29.32
N ASN A 336 49.04 -64.70 -27.99
CA ASN A 336 49.46 -65.83 -27.17
C ASN A 336 48.40 -66.95 -27.20
N GLU A 337 47.11 -66.58 -27.19
CA GLU A 337 46.01 -67.52 -27.42
C GLU A 337 46.01 -68.12 -28.84
N LYS A 338 46.52 -67.39 -29.84
CA LYS A 338 46.55 -67.81 -31.25
C LYS A 338 47.86 -68.46 -31.71
N ARG A 339 48.77 -68.89 -30.82
CA ARG A 339 49.98 -69.62 -31.21
C ARG A 339 49.84 -71.14 -31.18
N TYR A 340 49.57 -71.63 -32.41
CA TYR A 340 50.00 -72.86 -33.07
C TYR A 340 49.44 -74.21 -32.59
N PRO A 341 48.90 -75.04 -33.51
CA PRO A 341 48.60 -76.43 -33.21
C PRO A 341 49.94 -77.15 -32.99
N LYS A 342 50.35 -77.29 -31.73
CA LYS A 342 51.26 -78.34 -31.32
C LYS A 342 50.45 -79.61 -31.19
N ASP A 343 50.10 -80.18 -32.33
CA ASP A 343 49.95 -81.62 -32.44
C ASP A 343 50.29 -82.04 -33.87
N VAL A 344 51.48 -82.63 -34.01
CA VAL A 344 51.96 -83.32 -35.21
C VAL A 344 51.31 -84.72 -35.30
N SER A 345 50.20 -84.94 -34.61
CA SER A 345 49.52 -86.23 -34.41
C SER A 345 48.20 -86.35 -35.19
N SER A 346 47.80 -85.34 -35.96
CA SER A 346 46.59 -85.40 -36.82
C SER A 346 46.87 -85.45 -38.33
N LEU A 347 48.07 -85.89 -38.74
CA LEU A 347 48.44 -86.10 -40.15
C LEU A 347 49.11 -87.48 -40.36
N LEU A 348 48.50 -88.53 -39.81
CA LEU A 348 48.72 -89.93 -40.21
C LEU A 348 47.39 -90.65 -40.39
#